data_AF-K2ADS9-F1
#
_entry.id   AF-K2ADS9-F1
#
_cell.length_a   1.000
_cell.length_b   1.000
_cell.length_c   1.000
_cell.angle_alpha   90.00
_cell.angle_beta   90.00
_cell.angle_gamma   90.00
#
_symmetry.space_group_name_H-M   'P 1'
#
loop_
_entity.id
_entity.type
_entity.pdbx_description
1 polymer ?
#
loop_
_entity_poly.entity_id
_entity_poly.type
_entity_poly.pdbx_seq_one_letter_code
_entity_poly.pdbx_strand_id
1 'polypeptide(L)' 'PYSHERLTRADPQYDLILITDWNWLDPIPGRGSAIFLHTWRRPGHPTAGCIAFSQKNLLWIANRLRPESRVVIR' A
#
# COMPACT_ATOMS: atom_id res chain seq x y z
N PRO A 1 16.82 13.64 -9.28
CA PRO A 1 15.46 14.05 -8.89
C PRO A 1 14.89 13.05 -7.87
N TYR A 2 14.61 13.51 -6.65
CA TYR A 2 14.00 12.71 -5.60
C TYR A 2 12.59 13.24 -5.37
N SER A 3 11.57 12.39 -5.55
CA SER A 3 10.19 12.69 -5.18
C SER A 3 9.79 11.80 -4.00
N HIS A 4 8.86 12.29 -3.20
CA HIS A 4 8.23 11.52 -2.13
C HIS A 4 6.72 11.66 -2.24
N GLU A 5 5.99 10.63 -1.87
CA GLU A 5 4.52 10.67 -1.83
C GLU A 5 4.05 11.53 -0.66
N ARG A 6 3.05 12.38 -0.89
CA ARG A 6 2.45 13.19 0.19
C ARG A 6 1.33 12.37 0.81
N LEU A 7 1.57 11.86 2.01
CA LEU A 7 0.58 11.05 2.73
C LEU A 7 -0.58 11.89 3.30
N THR A 8 -0.32 13.13 3.71
CA THR A 8 -1.39 14.08 4.10
C THR A 8 -2.04 14.69 2.88
N ARG A 9 -3.33 14.41 2.69
CA ARG A 9 -4.11 14.77 1.50
C ARG A 9 -5.48 15.32 1.91
N ALA A 10 -6.10 16.05 0.99
CA ALA A 10 -7.48 16.51 1.14
C ALA A 10 -8.50 15.42 0.74
N ASP A 11 -8.05 14.39 0.02
CA ASP A 11 -8.85 13.22 -0.33
C ASP A 11 -8.57 12.07 0.65
N PRO A 12 -9.49 11.10 0.78
CA PRO A 12 -9.36 10.01 1.76
C PRO A 12 -8.43 8.89 1.28
N GLN A 13 -7.56 9.15 0.29
CA GLN A 13 -6.78 8.10 -0.37
C GLN A 13 -5.89 7.33 0.62
N TYR A 14 -5.39 8.04 1.64
CA TYR A 14 -4.44 7.56 2.63
C TYR A 14 -4.94 7.64 4.07
N ASP A 15 -6.27 7.72 4.27
CA ASP A 15 -6.87 7.67 5.63
C ASP A 15 -6.54 6.36 6.35
N LEU A 16 -6.27 5.29 5.59
CA LEU A 16 -5.76 4.02 6.07
C LEU A 16 -4.62 3.54 5.17
N ILE A 17 -3.48 3.27 5.79
CA ILE A 17 -2.30 2.68 5.15
C ILE A 17 -1.96 1.39 5.91
N LEU A 18 -1.79 0.29 5.17
CA LEU A 18 -1.24 -0.96 5.73
C LEU A 18 0.13 -1.18 5.12
N ILE A 19 1.18 -1.05 5.94
CA ILE A 19 2.57 -1.17 5.50
C ILE A 19 2.96 -2.63 5.31
N THR A 20 3.85 -2.88 4.33
CA THR A 20 4.53 -4.17 4.17
C THR A 20 6.00 -4.04 4.53
N ASP A 21 6.65 -5.16 4.78
CA ASP A 21 8.09 -5.28 5.04
C ASP A 21 8.91 -5.51 3.76
N TRP A 22 8.30 -5.32 2.57
CA TRP A 22 8.98 -5.56 1.30
C TRP A 22 10.25 -4.73 1.17
N ASN A 23 11.39 -5.42 1.09
CA ASN A 23 12.71 -4.85 0.87
C ASN A 23 13.10 -3.77 1.91
N TRP A 24 12.71 -3.95 3.19
CA TRP A 24 12.93 -2.97 4.27
C TRP A 24 14.26 -3.15 5.03
N LEU A 25 14.50 -4.32 5.64
CA LEU A 25 15.62 -4.54 6.57
C LEU A 25 16.97 -4.70 5.86
N ASP A 26 17.00 -5.50 4.80
CA ASP A 26 18.18 -5.74 3.96
C ASP A 26 17.82 -5.46 2.49
N PRO A 27 17.83 -4.18 2.08
CA PRO A 27 17.30 -3.77 0.80
C PRO A 27 18.22 -4.19 -0.36
N ILE A 28 17.66 -4.92 -1.31
CA ILE A 28 18.32 -5.29 -2.57
C ILE A 28 18.07 -4.20 -3.62
N PRO A 29 19.11 -3.62 -4.23
CA PRO A 29 18.96 -2.64 -5.29
C PRO A 29 18.09 -3.13 -6.45
N GLY A 30 17.23 -2.24 -6.97
CA GLY A 30 16.37 -2.53 -8.12
C GLY A 30 15.06 -3.28 -7.79
N ARG A 31 14.84 -3.73 -6.55
CA ARG A 31 13.59 -4.44 -6.17
C ARG A 31 12.44 -3.54 -5.72
N GLY A 32 12.64 -2.23 -5.68
CA GLY A 32 11.69 -1.28 -5.09
C GLY A 32 11.55 -1.45 -3.57
N SER A 33 10.81 -0.56 -2.92
CA SER A 33 10.52 -0.58 -1.48
C SER A 33 9.29 0.30 -1.21
N ALA A 34 8.90 0.46 0.06
CA ALA A 34 7.75 1.29 0.45
C ALA A 34 6.44 0.90 -0.25
N ILE A 35 6.21 -0.41 -0.39
CA ILE A 35 4.96 -0.96 -0.91
C ILE A 35 3.96 -1.07 0.24
N PHE A 36 2.80 -0.46 0.10
CA PHE A 36 1.74 -0.51 1.10
C PHE A 36 0.37 -0.65 0.44
N LEU A 37 -0.63 -1.05 1.25
CA LEU A 37 -2.01 -1.11 0.82
C LEU A 37 -2.72 0.20 1.17
N HIS A 38 -3.53 0.70 0.25
CA HIS A 38 -4.32 1.92 0.45
C HIS A 38 -5.60 1.95 -0.40
N THR A 39 -6.41 2.99 -0.23
CA THR A 39 -7.62 3.19 -1.03
C THR A 39 -7.25 3.70 -2.43
N TRP A 40 -7.80 3.12 -3.50
CA TRP A 40 -7.60 3.66 -4.86
C TRP A 40 -8.33 5.00 -5.04
N ARG A 41 -7.92 5.81 -6.04
CA ARG A 41 -8.69 7.00 -6.43
C ARG A 41 -9.99 6.63 -7.15
N ARG A 42 -9.92 5.59 -7.99
CA ARG A 42 -11.05 5.00 -8.72
C ARG A 42 -10.71 3.56 -9.11
N PRO A 43 -11.71 2.70 -9.38
CA PRO A 43 -11.46 1.32 -9.79
C PRO A 43 -10.51 1.22 -10.98
N GLY A 44 -9.49 0.37 -10.86
CA GLY A 44 -8.49 0.11 -11.92
C GLY A 44 -7.46 1.22 -12.14
N HIS A 45 -7.42 2.27 -11.32
CA HIS A 45 -6.39 3.31 -11.45
C HIS A 45 -5.00 2.75 -11.09
N PRO A 46 -3.96 2.95 -11.92
CA PRO A 46 -2.62 2.44 -11.63
C PRO A 46 -2.00 3.10 -10.40
N THR A 47 -1.06 2.40 -9.79
CA THR A 47 -0.18 2.90 -8.72
C THR A 47 1.27 2.88 -9.21
N ALA A 48 2.17 3.52 -8.47
CA ALA A 48 3.61 3.42 -8.72
C ALA A 48 4.24 2.11 -8.16
N GLY A 49 3.41 1.14 -7.74
CA GLY A 49 3.85 -0.14 -7.15
C GLY A 49 3.03 -0.57 -5.94
N CYS A 50 2.36 0.36 -5.26
CA CYS A 50 1.46 0.06 -4.14
C CYS A 50 0.28 -0.82 -4.56
N ILE A 51 -0.39 -1.42 -3.57
CA ILE A 51 -1.55 -2.28 -3.79
C ILE A 51 -2.79 -1.49 -3.39
N ALA A 52 -3.74 -1.29 -4.31
CA ALA A 52 -4.89 -0.43 -4.04
C ALA A 52 -6.22 -1.19 -4.12
N PHE A 53 -7.12 -0.90 -3.18
CA PHE A 53 -8.45 -1.47 -3.10
C PHE A 53 -9.52 -0.38 -2.99
N SER A 54 -10.80 -0.75 -3.11
CA SER A 54 -11.87 0.13 -2.62
C SER A 54 -11.75 0.30 -1.11
N GLN A 55 -12.19 1.44 -0.57
CA GLN A 55 -12.17 1.70 0.87
C GLN A 55 -12.87 0.59 1.67
N LYS A 56 -14.02 0.12 1.17
CA LYS A 56 -14.79 -0.98 1.77
C LYS A 56 -13.96 -2.27 1.87
N ASN A 57 -13.26 -2.65 0.80
CA ASN A 57 -12.46 -3.86 0.79
C ASN A 57 -11.21 -3.71 1.66
N LEU A 58 -10.58 -2.53 1.65
CA LEU A 58 -9.44 -2.25 2.52
C LEU A 58 -9.81 -2.36 4.00
N LEU A 59 -10.95 -1.80 4.40
CA LEU A 59 -11.47 -1.94 5.76
C LEU A 59 -11.82 -3.40 6.09
N TRP A 60 -12.39 -4.15 5.14
CA TRP A 60 -12.67 -5.57 5.34
C TRP A 60 -11.40 -6.38 5.61
N ILE A 61 -10.32 -6.08 4.88
CA ILE A 61 -8.98 -6.68 5.07
C ILE A 61 -8.44 -6.30 6.44
N ALA A 62 -8.39 -5.00 6.76
CA ALA A 62 -7.82 -4.48 8.00
C ALA A 62 -8.45 -5.09 9.25
N ASN A 63 -9.78 -5.28 9.24
CA ASN A 63 -10.52 -5.91 10.34
C ASN A 63 -10.28 -7.44 10.48
N ARG A 64 -9.53 -8.05 9.57
CA ARG A 64 -9.25 -9.51 9.54
C ARG A 64 -7.75 -9.84 9.52
N LEU A 65 -6.89 -8.83 9.51
CA LEU A 65 -5.46 -9.04 9.56
C LEU A 65 -5.07 -9.69 10.88
N ARG A 66 -4.13 -10.63 10.77
CA ARG A 66 -3.43 -11.24 11.90
C ARG A 66 -1.92 -11.04 11.67
N PRO A 67 -1.07 -11.11 12.71
CA PRO A 67 0.37 -10.92 12.55
C PRO A 67 1.01 -11.83 11.49
N GLU A 68 0.46 -13.02 11.27
CA GLU A 68 0.91 -13.99 10.27
C GLU A 68 0.31 -13.81 8.87
N SER A 69 -0.59 -12.83 8.68
CA SER A 69 -1.18 -12.52 7.38
C SER A 69 -0.09 -12.12 6.37
N ARG A 70 -0.21 -12.63 5.14
CA ARG A 70 0.74 -12.37 4.07
C ARG A 70 0.03 -11.78 2.85
N VAL A 71 0.72 -10.85 2.20
CA VAL A 71 0.35 -10.36 0.88
C VAL A 71 1.13 -11.18 -0.15
N VAL A 72 0.41 -11.79 -1.10
CA VAL A 72 1.02 -12.62 -2.15
C VAL A 72 0.61 -12.07 -3.51
N ILE A 73 1.59 -11.65 -4.30
CA ILE A 73 1.41 -11.23 -5.70
C ILE A 73 1.90 -12.39 -6.58
N ARG A 74 1.13 -12.74 -7.60
CA ARG A 74 1.45 -13.80 -8.58
C ARG A 74 1.54 -13.22 -9.97
#